data_AF-A0AB36FQB4-F1
#
_entry.id   AF-A0AB36FQB4-F1
#
_cell.length_a   1.000
_cell.length_b   1.000
_cell.length_c   1.000
_cell.angle_alpha   90.00
_cell.angle_beta   90.00
_cell.angle_gamma   90.00
#
_symmetry.space_group_name_H-M   'P 1'
#
loop_
_entity.id
_entity.type
_entity.pdbx_description
1 polymer ?
#
loop_
_entity_poly.entity_id
_entity_poly.type
_entity_poly.pdbx_seq_one_letter_code
_entity_poly.pdbx_strand_id
1 'polypeptide(L)'
;MSGFFKGLCKLPFLGRLIQSLNAYVADGEPYALVRFARVKNYLKLLKELCAAFVITLVVYFFFPGLLDKLGPGAFIRDSYADLLGFAIGVYALFFVIPERLITLIEKNKKAIGFGPEIIAAEMFYPLVVLTSSWAACFFLAPFEEIKFVLGVELFLVTYGFLLVLELLGGIYVSSVALVTLYKRKPNQRRPFKNRIKKE
;
A
#
# COMPACT_ATOMS: atom_id res chain seq x y z
N MET A 1 2.80 -25.29 7.90
CA MET A 1 2.49 -24.01 8.58
C MET A 1 3.45 -23.87 9.74
N SER A 2 4.22 -22.78 9.86
CA SER A 2 5.00 -22.59 11.09
C SER A 2 4.03 -22.20 12.22
N GLY A 3 4.09 -22.91 13.35
CA GLY A 3 3.21 -22.65 14.50
C GLY A 3 3.32 -21.21 15.02
N PHE A 4 4.49 -20.59 14.83
CA PHE A 4 4.79 -19.22 15.21
C PHE A 4 3.95 -18.16 14.48
N PHE A 5 3.79 -18.26 13.15
CA PHE A 5 2.97 -17.30 12.38
C PHE A 5 1.50 -17.35 12.80
N LYS A 6 0.97 -18.56 13.02
CA LYS A 6 -0.38 -18.75 13.55
C LYS A 6 -0.56 -18.14 14.94
N GLY A 7 0.45 -18.24 15.80
CA GLY A 7 0.42 -17.64 17.14
C GLY A 7 0.31 -16.11 17.06
N LEU A 8 1.15 -15.49 16.24
CA LEU A 8 1.12 -14.04 16.03
C LEU A 8 -0.20 -13.53 15.41
N CYS A 9 -0.76 -14.28 14.45
CA CYS A 9 -2.02 -13.91 13.80
C CYS A 9 -3.25 -14.03 14.71
N LYS A 10 -3.14 -14.72 15.86
CA LYS A 10 -4.24 -14.82 16.83
C LYS A 10 -4.39 -13.58 17.72
N LEU A 11 -3.38 -12.70 17.76
CA LEU A 11 -3.47 -11.48 18.55
C LEU A 11 -4.50 -10.52 17.94
N PRO A 12 -5.41 -9.95 18.75
CA PRO A 12 -6.36 -8.97 18.27
C PRO A 12 -5.61 -7.75 17.72
N PHE A 13 -6.08 -7.21 16.58
CA PHE A 13 -5.46 -6.11 15.82
C PHE A 13 -4.08 -6.42 15.23
N LEU A 14 -3.10 -6.76 16.07
CA LEU A 14 -1.72 -7.12 15.69
C LEU A 14 -1.66 -8.22 14.63
N GLY A 15 -2.51 -9.25 14.75
CA GLY A 15 -2.55 -10.32 13.77
C GLY A 15 -2.91 -9.82 12.36
N ARG A 16 -3.85 -8.86 12.26
CA ARG A 16 -4.25 -8.26 10.97
C ARG A 16 -3.15 -7.35 10.41
N LEU A 17 -2.44 -6.62 11.27
CA LEU A 17 -1.29 -5.80 10.87
C LEU A 17 -0.15 -6.66 10.30
N ILE A 18 0.12 -7.81 10.94
CA ILE A 18 1.15 -8.74 10.46
C ILE A 18 0.72 -9.35 9.14
N GLN A 19 -0.54 -9.75 9.00
CA GLN A 19 -1.06 -10.30 7.74
C GLN A 19 -1.03 -9.26 6.61
N SER A 20 -1.39 -8.00 6.89
CA SER A 20 -1.38 -6.95 5.87
C SER A 20 0.02 -6.60 5.41
N LEU A 21 0.96 -6.43 6.33
CA LEU A 21 2.36 -6.19 6.01
C LEU A 21 2.94 -7.36 5.22
N ASN A 22 2.62 -8.59 5.63
CA ASN A 22 3.10 -9.79 4.95
C ASN A 22 2.48 -9.94 3.55
N ALA A 23 1.21 -9.58 3.37
CA ALA A 23 0.54 -9.55 2.07
C ALA A 23 1.12 -8.46 1.17
N TYR A 24 1.37 -7.26 1.70
CA TYR A 24 2.00 -6.15 0.98
C TYR A 24 3.40 -6.53 0.46
N VAL A 25 4.23 -7.10 1.33
CA VAL A 25 5.56 -7.59 0.95
C VAL A 25 5.47 -8.76 -0.05
N ALA A 26 4.38 -9.53 -0.05
CA ALA A 26 4.18 -10.62 -1.00
C ALA A 26 3.34 -10.22 -2.24
N ASP A 27 3.16 -8.93 -2.50
CA ASP A 27 2.38 -8.42 -3.64
C ASP A 27 0.95 -9.00 -3.72
N GLY A 28 0.34 -9.25 -2.55
CA GLY A 28 -1.01 -9.78 -2.41
C GLY A 28 -1.17 -11.29 -2.61
N GLU A 29 -0.07 -12.04 -2.77
CA GLU A 29 -0.14 -13.49 -3.00
C GLU A 29 -0.91 -14.23 -1.87
N PRO A 30 -1.89 -15.10 -2.19
CA PRO A 30 -2.79 -15.70 -1.19
C PRO A 30 -2.09 -16.47 -0.08
N TYR A 31 -0.91 -17.03 -0.36
CA TYR A 31 -0.14 -17.75 0.66
C TYR A 31 0.32 -16.84 1.80
N ALA A 32 0.45 -15.53 1.57
CA ALA A 32 0.92 -14.56 2.55
C ALA A 32 -0.07 -14.35 3.70
N LEU A 33 -1.31 -14.79 3.55
CA LEU A 33 -2.28 -14.79 4.66
C LEU A 33 -2.03 -15.94 5.65
N VAL A 34 -1.26 -16.96 5.25
CA VAL A 34 -1.12 -18.23 5.99
C VAL A 34 0.33 -18.51 6.41
N ARG A 35 1.32 -17.92 5.72
CA ARG A 35 2.74 -18.05 6.04
C ARG A 35 3.50 -16.78 5.70
N PHE A 36 4.61 -16.54 6.38
CA PHE A 36 5.53 -15.44 6.07
C PHE A 36 5.99 -15.47 4.60
N ALA A 37 6.09 -14.28 4.03
CA ALA A 37 6.69 -14.03 2.73
C ALA A 37 8.18 -14.38 2.76
N ARG A 38 8.78 -14.51 1.58
CA ARG A 38 10.22 -14.76 1.47
C ARG A 38 10.97 -13.54 2.01
N VAL A 39 12.04 -13.76 2.77
CA VAL A 39 12.84 -12.68 3.38
C VAL A 39 13.30 -11.65 2.34
N LYS A 40 13.64 -12.08 1.13
CA LYS A 40 14.03 -11.19 0.02
C LYS A 40 12.97 -10.14 -0.31
N ASN A 41 11.69 -10.46 -0.14
CA ASN A 41 10.63 -9.52 -0.46
C ASN A 41 10.57 -8.37 0.55
N TYR A 42 10.95 -8.59 1.81
CA TYR A 42 11.02 -7.54 2.84
C TYR A 42 12.05 -6.45 2.51
N LEU A 43 12.91 -6.67 1.52
CA LEU A 43 13.80 -5.64 1.01
C LEU A 43 13.03 -4.46 0.38
N LYS A 44 11.80 -4.66 -0.11
CA LYS A 44 10.93 -3.57 -0.57
C LYS A 44 10.68 -2.59 0.58
N LEU A 45 10.14 -3.11 1.67
CA LEU A 45 9.87 -2.36 2.90
C LEU A 45 11.13 -1.71 3.48
N LEU A 46 12.24 -2.44 3.52
CA LEU A 46 13.50 -1.93 4.05
C LEU A 46 14.00 -0.71 3.27
N LYS A 47 13.87 -0.70 1.94
CA LYS A 47 14.29 0.44 1.10
C LYS A 47 13.50 1.69 1.42
N GLU A 48 12.19 1.59 1.57
CA GLU A 48 11.32 2.73 1.89
C GLU A 48 11.58 3.23 3.30
N LEU A 49 11.72 2.33 4.28
CA LEU A 49 12.08 2.70 5.65
C LEU A 49 13.46 3.38 5.70
N CYS A 50 14.45 2.85 4.98
CA CYS A 50 15.77 3.47 4.87
C CYS A 50 15.69 4.86 4.21
N ALA A 51 14.91 5.01 3.14
CA ALA A 51 14.72 6.31 2.50
C ALA A 51 14.09 7.33 3.46
N ALA A 52 13.00 6.95 4.14
CA ALA A 52 12.35 7.79 5.15
C ALA A 52 13.32 8.15 6.28
N PHE A 53 14.09 7.17 6.76
CA PHE A 53 15.05 7.37 7.83
C PHE A 53 16.17 8.34 7.43
N VAL A 54 16.75 8.18 6.24
CA VAL A 54 17.78 9.10 5.72
C VAL A 54 17.23 10.52 5.60
N ILE A 55 16.04 10.70 5.01
CA ILE A 55 15.41 12.01 4.89
C ILE A 55 15.17 12.62 6.28
N THR A 56 14.68 11.81 7.22
CA THR A 56 14.44 12.26 8.60
C THR A 56 15.73 12.71 9.27
N LEU A 57 16.83 11.95 9.16
CA LEU A 57 18.12 12.34 9.74
C LEU A 57 18.65 13.62 9.11
N VAL A 58 18.51 13.78 7.79
CA VAL A 58 18.92 15.01 7.11
C VAL A 58 18.15 16.21 7.67
N VAL A 59 16.83 16.12 7.81
CA VAL A 59 16.04 17.21 8.38
C VAL A 59 16.39 17.44 9.86
N TYR A 60 16.50 16.37 10.64
CA TYR A 60 16.79 16.43 12.07
C TYR A 60 18.12 17.10 12.39
N PHE A 61 19.19 16.75 11.66
CA PHE A 61 20.53 17.28 11.94
C PHE A 61 20.82 18.62 11.27
N PHE A 62 20.36 18.82 10.03
CA PHE A 62 20.71 20.03 9.27
C PHE A 62 19.72 21.18 9.50
N PHE A 63 18.49 20.89 9.96
CA PHE A 63 17.44 21.89 10.17
C PHE A 63 16.77 21.73 11.56
N PRO A 64 17.53 21.81 12.66
CA PRO A 64 16.99 21.53 14.00
C PRO A 64 15.85 22.48 14.39
N GLY A 65 15.92 23.76 14.00
CA GLY A 65 14.86 24.74 14.27
C GLY A 65 13.60 24.58 13.40
N LEU A 66 13.61 23.66 12.44
CA LEU A 66 12.45 23.35 11.61
C LEU A 66 11.49 22.38 12.32
N LEU A 67 11.99 21.49 13.20
CA LEU A 67 11.14 20.54 13.93
C LEU A 67 10.16 21.27 14.84
N ASP A 68 10.65 22.24 15.63
CA ASP A 68 9.82 23.00 16.57
C ASP A 68 8.77 23.85 15.84
N LYS A 69 9.05 24.28 14.60
CA LYS A 69 8.12 25.07 13.79
C LYS A 69 7.10 24.22 13.03
N LEU A 70 7.48 23.02 12.60
CA LEU A 70 6.62 22.14 11.83
C LEU A 70 5.56 21.48 12.68
N GLY A 71 5.87 21.12 13.94
CA GLY A 71 4.96 20.35 14.79
C GLY A 71 4.52 19.05 14.11
N PRO A 72 5.44 18.11 13.80
CA PRO A 72 5.14 16.93 12.98
C PRO A 72 4.00 16.07 13.55
N GLY A 73 3.93 15.91 14.87
CA GLY A 73 2.82 15.21 15.54
C GLY A 73 1.47 15.90 15.30
N ALA A 74 1.42 17.23 15.38
CA ALA A 74 0.21 18.01 15.10
C ALA A 74 -0.23 17.84 13.64
N PHE A 75 0.71 17.95 12.69
CA PHE A 75 0.42 17.71 11.28
C PHE A 75 -0.19 16.33 11.03
N ILE A 76 0.35 15.28 11.64
CA ILE A 76 -0.21 13.92 11.54
C ILE A 76 -1.64 13.89 12.06
N ARG A 77 -1.88 14.40 13.27
CA ARG A 77 -3.19 14.34 13.91
C ARG A 77 -4.26 15.07 13.09
N ASP A 78 -3.90 16.21 12.50
CA ASP A 78 -4.81 17.07 11.75
C ASP A 78 -5.02 16.58 10.30
N SER A 79 -3.95 16.17 9.61
CA SER A 79 -4.00 15.89 8.16
C SER A 79 -4.23 14.41 7.83
N TYR A 80 -3.80 13.48 8.67
CA TYR A 80 -3.91 12.06 8.33
C TYR A 80 -5.37 11.58 8.37
N ALA A 81 -6.24 12.19 9.17
CA ALA A 81 -7.67 11.87 9.16
C ALA A 81 -8.29 12.10 7.76
N ASP A 82 -8.00 13.24 7.13
CA ASP A 82 -8.46 13.56 5.78
C ASP A 82 -7.84 12.64 4.72
N LEU A 83 -6.55 12.36 4.82
CA LEU A 83 -5.85 11.43 3.92
C LEU A 83 -6.40 10.01 4.03
N LEU A 84 -6.73 9.55 5.24
CA LEU A 84 -7.37 8.27 5.48
C LEU A 84 -8.77 8.23 4.86
N GLY A 85 -9.58 9.29 5.02
CA GLY A 85 -10.88 9.40 4.38
C GLY A 85 -10.80 9.30 2.86
N PHE A 86 -9.85 10.03 2.24
CA PHE A 86 -9.58 9.94 0.81
C PHE A 86 -9.18 8.52 0.39
N ALA A 87 -8.19 7.93 1.06
CA ALA A 87 -7.66 6.63 0.69
C ALA A 87 -8.67 5.50 0.89
N ILE A 88 -9.52 5.55 1.92
CA ILE A 88 -10.67 4.65 2.09
C ILE A 88 -11.67 4.83 0.93
N GLY A 89 -11.93 6.07 0.51
CA GLY A 89 -12.78 6.36 -0.64
C GLY A 89 -12.28 5.72 -1.93
N VAL A 90 -10.98 5.88 -2.24
CA VAL A 90 -10.36 5.21 -3.40
C VAL A 90 -10.41 3.69 -3.24
N TYR A 91 -10.11 3.16 -2.05
CA TYR A 91 -10.18 1.73 -1.78
C TYR A 91 -11.59 1.15 -1.98
N ALA A 92 -12.63 1.90 -1.63
CA ALA A 92 -14.02 1.49 -1.84
C ALA A 92 -14.38 1.34 -3.33
N LEU A 93 -13.79 2.16 -4.21
CA LEU A 93 -14.00 2.07 -5.66
C LEU A 93 -13.52 0.73 -6.23
N PHE A 94 -12.58 0.04 -5.58
CA PHE A 94 -12.14 -1.29 -6.00
C PHE A 94 -13.25 -2.34 -5.91
N PHE A 95 -14.15 -2.23 -4.93
CA PHE A 95 -15.30 -3.13 -4.82
C PHE A 95 -16.35 -2.91 -5.92
N VAL A 96 -16.29 -1.76 -6.61
CA VAL A 96 -17.19 -1.42 -7.72
C VAL A 96 -16.60 -1.89 -9.06
N ILE A 97 -15.35 -2.38 -9.09
CA ILE A 97 -14.73 -2.87 -10.33
C ILE A 97 -15.53 -4.06 -10.87
N PRO A 98 -15.97 -4.02 -12.15
CA PRO A 98 -16.71 -5.12 -12.74
C PRO A 98 -15.91 -6.43 -12.75
N GLU A 99 -16.55 -7.55 -12.45
CA GLU A 99 -15.93 -8.89 -12.47
C GLU A 99 -15.23 -9.21 -13.81
N ARG A 100 -15.78 -8.68 -14.92
CA ARG A 100 -15.17 -8.79 -16.25
C ARG A 100 -13.75 -8.20 -16.30
N LEU A 101 -13.50 -7.14 -15.55
CA LEU A 101 -12.19 -6.49 -15.51
C LEU A 101 -11.21 -7.29 -14.65
N ILE A 102 -11.68 -7.80 -13.49
CA ILE A 102 -10.90 -8.69 -12.62
C ILE A 102 -10.44 -9.93 -13.40
N THR A 103 -11.37 -10.58 -14.11
CA THR A 103 -11.06 -11.75 -14.94
C THR A 103 -10.13 -11.43 -16.12
N LEU A 104 -10.14 -10.20 -16.64
CA LEU A 104 -9.17 -9.76 -17.65
C LEU A 104 -7.77 -9.57 -17.07
N ILE A 105 -7.65 -8.98 -15.88
CA ILE A 105 -6.36 -8.86 -15.17
C ILE A 105 -5.81 -10.25 -14.90
N GLU A 106 -6.63 -11.15 -14.38
CA GLU A 106 -6.23 -12.53 -14.05
C GLU A 106 -5.75 -13.29 -15.30
N LYS A 107 -6.49 -13.21 -16.41
CA LYS A 107 -6.09 -13.83 -17.70
C LYS A 107 -4.80 -13.26 -18.27
N ASN A 108 -4.51 -11.99 -17.98
CA ASN A 108 -3.31 -11.30 -18.44
C ASN A 108 -2.23 -11.18 -17.36
N LYS A 109 -2.34 -11.87 -16.22
CA LYS A 109 -1.39 -11.81 -15.09
C LYS A 109 0.06 -11.98 -15.56
N LYS A 110 0.31 -12.90 -16.50
CA LYS A 110 1.65 -13.13 -17.07
C LYS A 110 2.19 -11.96 -17.92
N ALA A 111 1.31 -11.22 -18.59
CA ALA A 111 1.71 -10.11 -19.47
C ALA A 111 1.88 -8.80 -18.69
N ILE A 112 1.16 -8.64 -17.59
CA ILE A 112 1.13 -7.43 -16.76
C ILE A 112 2.11 -7.55 -15.57
N GLY A 113 2.44 -8.78 -15.17
CA GLY A 113 3.38 -9.07 -14.09
C GLY A 113 2.74 -9.12 -12.70
N PHE A 114 1.46 -8.75 -12.57
CA PHE A 114 0.74 -8.77 -11.30
C PHE A 114 -0.71 -9.27 -11.45
N GLY A 115 -1.26 -9.80 -10.36
CA GLY A 115 -2.67 -10.19 -10.24
C GLY A 115 -3.54 -9.10 -9.62
N PRO A 116 -4.86 -9.21 -9.65
CA PRO A 116 -5.77 -8.21 -9.04
C PRO A 116 -5.55 -8.04 -7.53
N GLU A 117 -4.97 -9.04 -6.86
CA GLU A 117 -4.72 -9.04 -5.41
C GLU A 117 -3.66 -8.02 -4.99
N ILE A 118 -2.72 -7.69 -5.89
CA ILE A 118 -1.67 -6.71 -5.61
C ILE A 118 -2.27 -5.36 -5.24
N ILE A 119 -3.39 -5.01 -5.88
CA ILE A 119 -3.97 -3.68 -5.75
C ILE A 119 -4.56 -3.50 -4.35
N ALA A 120 -5.23 -4.53 -3.84
CA ALA A 120 -5.72 -4.52 -2.47
C ALA A 120 -4.58 -4.47 -1.45
N ALA A 121 -3.50 -5.23 -1.70
CA ALA A 121 -2.35 -5.29 -0.81
C ALA A 121 -1.53 -3.99 -0.77
N GLU A 122 -1.27 -3.37 -1.92
CA GLU A 122 -0.55 -2.10 -2.05
C GLU A 122 -1.34 -0.91 -1.51
N MET A 123 -2.66 -0.97 -1.50
CA MET A 123 -3.49 0.10 -0.94
C MET A 123 -3.73 -0.03 0.56
N PHE A 124 -3.93 -1.25 1.05
CA PHE A 124 -4.26 -1.46 2.47
C PHE A 124 -3.07 -1.17 3.39
N TYR A 125 -1.84 -1.43 2.95
CA TYR A 125 -0.66 -1.20 3.77
C TYR A 125 -0.40 0.28 4.12
N PRO A 126 -0.38 1.22 3.16
CA PRO A 126 -0.35 2.66 3.46
C PRO A 126 -1.43 3.09 4.46
N LEU A 127 -2.68 2.64 4.28
CA LEU A 127 -3.78 2.95 5.20
C LEU A 127 -3.48 2.51 6.63
N VAL A 128 -2.95 1.30 6.79
CA VAL A 128 -2.57 0.76 8.09
C VAL A 128 -1.48 1.59 8.75
N VAL A 129 -0.44 1.97 8.00
CA VAL A 129 0.67 2.78 8.52
C VAL A 129 0.23 4.19 8.86
N LEU A 130 -0.58 4.84 8.02
CA LEU A 130 -1.12 6.17 8.32
C LEU A 130 -1.99 6.13 9.59
N THR A 131 -2.86 5.12 9.72
CA THR A 131 -3.72 4.97 10.92
C THR A 131 -2.90 4.71 12.18
N SER A 132 -1.89 3.84 12.11
CA SER A 132 -1.03 3.55 13.26
C SER A 132 -0.15 4.74 13.63
N SER A 133 0.33 5.50 12.65
CA SER A 133 1.09 6.74 12.86
C SER A 133 0.22 7.80 13.53
N TRP A 134 -1.03 7.96 13.07
CA TRP A 134 -2.01 8.85 13.68
C TRP A 134 -2.29 8.47 15.14
N ALA A 135 -2.56 7.19 15.41
CA ALA A 135 -2.78 6.70 16.76
C ALA A 135 -1.53 6.89 17.65
N ALA A 136 -0.33 6.61 17.13
CA ALA A 136 0.92 6.83 17.86
C ALA A 136 1.11 8.30 18.23
N CYS A 137 0.89 9.23 17.30
CA CYS A 137 1.03 10.67 17.56
C CYS A 137 -0.03 11.21 18.51
N PHE A 138 -1.22 10.58 18.60
CA PHE A 138 -2.19 10.89 19.65
C PHE A 138 -1.63 10.60 21.05
N PHE A 139 -0.99 9.44 21.23
CA PHE A 139 -0.39 9.07 22.53
C PHE A 139 0.93 9.78 22.83
N LEU A 140 1.66 10.21 21.80
CA LEU A 140 2.92 10.96 21.95
C LEU A 140 2.71 12.45 22.21
N ALA A 141 1.53 13.00 21.95
CA ALA A 141 1.22 14.42 22.12
C ALA A 141 1.66 15.03 23.46
N PRO A 142 1.52 14.36 24.63
CA PRO A 142 1.97 14.92 25.91
C PRO A 142 3.50 15.04 26.04
N PHE A 143 4.27 14.40 25.15
CA PHE A 143 5.73 14.29 25.23
C PHE A 143 6.44 15.05 24.11
N GLU A 144 5.74 15.93 23.38
CA GLU A 144 6.29 16.70 22.25
C GLU A 144 7.41 17.68 22.66
N GLU A 145 7.57 17.98 23.95
CA GLU A 145 8.71 18.74 24.45
C GLU A 145 10.05 17.97 24.32
N ILE A 146 9.98 16.64 24.19
CA ILE A 146 11.16 15.79 24.07
C ILE A 146 11.61 15.74 22.60
N LYS A 147 12.80 16.26 22.30
CA LYS A 147 13.37 16.26 20.93
C LYS A 147 13.41 14.89 20.25
N PHE A 148 13.54 13.82 21.02
CA PHE A 148 13.48 12.45 20.49
C PHE A 148 12.09 12.12 19.96
N VAL A 149 11.02 12.52 20.68
CA VAL A 149 9.63 12.33 20.24
C VAL A 149 9.36 13.07 18.95
N LEU A 150 9.79 14.34 18.85
CA LEU A 150 9.69 15.12 17.60
C LEU A 150 10.43 14.44 16.43
N GLY A 151 11.58 13.82 16.69
CA GLY A 151 12.32 13.04 15.69
C GLY A 151 11.56 11.80 15.23
N VAL A 152 10.91 11.09 16.14
CA VAL A 152 10.04 9.93 15.82
C VAL A 152 8.82 10.37 15.02
N GLU A 153 8.16 11.44 15.41
CA GLU A 153 7.01 11.99 14.69
C GLU A 153 7.40 12.46 13.28
N LEU A 154 8.55 13.11 13.14
CA LEU A 154 9.08 13.50 11.83
C LEU A 154 9.36 12.27 10.95
N PHE A 155 9.86 11.18 11.53
CA PHE A 155 10.01 9.92 10.82
C PHE A 155 8.66 9.38 10.33
N LEU A 156 7.64 9.38 11.19
CA LEU A 156 6.28 8.93 10.83
C LEU A 156 5.64 9.81 9.74
N VAL A 157 5.87 11.12 9.78
CA VAL A 157 5.44 12.06 8.73
C VAL A 157 6.12 11.69 7.42
N THR A 158 7.45 11.59 7.43
CA THR A 158 8.25 11.34 6.23
C THR A 158 7.90 10.01 5.60
N TYR A 159 7.79 8.95 6.42
CA TYR A 159 7.43 7.63 5.94
C TYR A 159 6.00 7.59 5.40
N GLY A 160 5.04 8.21 6.09
CA GLY A 160 3.67 8.31 5.61
C GLY A 160 3.56 9.05 4.28
N PHE A 161 4.32 10.14 4.08
CA PHE A 161 4.38 10.82 2.78
C PHE A 161 4.89 9.93 1.65
N LEU A 162 5.95 9.15 1.88
CA LEU A 162 6.46 8.20 0.89
C LEU A 162 5.39 7.16 0.53
N LEU A 163 4.65 6.65 1.52
CA LEU A 163 3.57 5.69 1.28
C LEU A 163 2.37 6.31 0.55
N VAL A 164 2.06 7.58 0.79
CA VAL A 164 1.02 8.30 0.01
C VAL A 164 1.46 8.43 -1.46
N LEU A 165 2.74 8.74 -1.72
CA LEU A 165 3.25 8.78 -3.09
C LEU A 165 3.23 7.40 -3.75
N GLU A 166 3.58 6.34 -3.01
CA GLU A 166 3.47 4.97 -3.51
C GLU A 166 2.01 4.60 -3.83
N LEU A 167 1.08 4.94 -2.93
CA LEU A 167 -0.36 4.73 -3.15
C LEU A 167 -0.84 5.43 -4.43
N LEU A 168 -0.50 6.70 -4.61
CA LEU A 168 -0.86 7.46 -5.82
C LEU A 168 -0.23 6.85 -7.08
N GLY A 169 1.02 6.41 -7.00
CA GLY A 169 1.71 5.69 -8.08
C GLY A 169 1.02 4.38 -8.44
N GLY A 170 0.65 3.58 -7.43
CA GLY A 170 -0.06 2.31 -7.59
C GLY A 170 -1.44 2.50 -8.23
N ILE A 171 -2.20 3.50 -7.80
CA ILE A 171 -3.49 3.89 -8.40
C ILE A 171 -3.30 4.26 -9.87
N TYR A 172 -2.28 5.08 -10.18
CA TYR A 172 -1.99 5.51 -11.55
C TYR A 172 -1.63 4.33 -12.45
N VAL A 173 -0.66 3.50 -12.05
CA VAL A 173 -0.20 2.34 -12.82
C VAL A 173 -1.35 1.34 -13.03
N SER A 174 -2.12 1.06 -11.98
CA SER A 174 -3.30 0.20 -12.06
C SER A 174 -4.32 0.75 -13.04
N SER A 175 -4.61 2.05 -12.98
CA SER A 175 -5.56 2.70 -13.89
C SER A 175 -5.11 2.61 -15.35
N VAL A 176 -3.83 2.86 -15.63
CA VAL A 176 -3.26 2.73 -16.99
C VAL A 176 -3.33 1.28 -17.49
N ALA A 177 -2.99 0.30 -16.64
CA ALA A 177 -3.09 -1.11 -16.98
C ALA A 177 -4.54 -1.51 -17.31
N LEU A 178 -5.50 -1.07 -16.49
CA LEU A 178 -6.93 -1.31 -16.70
C LEU A 178 -7.44 -0.70 -18.01
N VAL A 179 -7.10 0.56 -18.29
CA VAL A 179 -7.47 1.23 -19.56
C VAL A 179 -6.87 0.50 -20.76
N THR A 180 -5.61 0.06 -20.65
CA THR A 180 -4.91 -0.66 -21.72
C THR A 180 -5.59 -2.01 -21.99
N LEU A 181 -5.97 -2.74 -20.94
CA LEU A 181 -6.73 -3.98 -21.06
C LEU A 181 -8.12 -3.75 -21.64
N TYR A 182 -8.82 -2.69 -21.23
CA TYR A 182 -10.15 -2.36 -21.75
C TYR A 182 -10.10 -2.00 -23.24
N LYS A 183 -9.08 -1.23 -23.66
CA LYS A 183 -8.84 -0.87 -25.07
C LYS A 183 -8.40 -2.04 -25.93
N ARG A 184 -7.74 -3.06 -25.36
CA ARG A 184 -7.51 -4.35 -26.02
C ARG A 184 -8.87 -5.08 -26.15
N LYS A 185 -9.66 -4.70 -27.15
CA LYS A 185 -10.90 -5.42 -27.50
C LYS A 185 -10.62 -6.94 -27.58
N PRO A 186 -11.52 -7.81 -27.09
CA PRO A 186 -11.52 -9.23 -27.42
C PRO A 186 -11.98 -9.46 -28.88
N ASN A 187 -11.38 -8.79 -29.85
CA ASN A 187 -11.81 -8.82 -31.25
C ASN A 187 -10.74 -9.44 -32.18
N GLN A 188 -10.28 -10.63 -31.80
CA GLN A 188 -9.65 -11.58 -32.72
C GLN A 188 -10.22 -13.01 -32.62
N ARG A 189 -11.47 -13.17 -32.15
CA ARG A 189 -12.29 -14.30 -32.59
C ARG A 189 -13.11 -13.85 -33.80
N ARG A 190 -12.45 -13.71 -34.97
CA ARG A 190 -13.20 -13.82 -36.22
C ARG A 190 -13.72 -15.27 -36.27
N PRO A 191 -15.02 -15.53 -36.47
CA PRO A 191 -15.44 -16.87 -36.86
C PRO A 191 -14.77 -17.15 -38.19
N PHE A 192 -13.83 -18.10 -38.20
CA PHE A 192 -13.18 -18.52 -39.43
C PHE A 192 -14.24 -19.25 -40.27
N LYS A 193 -14.88 -18.48 -41.17
CA LYS A 193 -15.62 -18.93 -42.36
C LYS A 193 -16.60 -20.09 -42.17
N ASN A 194 -17.87 -19.75 -41.93
CA ASN A 194 -18.94 -20.34 -42.73
C ASN A 194 -19.45 -19.25 -43.68
N ARG A 195 -18.96 -19.27 -44.93
CA ARG A 195 -19.59 -18.73 -46.17
C ARG A 195 -18.54 -18.55 -47.28
N ILE A 196 -18.28 -19.64 -48.00
CA ILE A 196 -18.13 -19.82 -49.47
C ILE A 196 -18.18 -21.37 -49.60
N LYS A 197 -19.14 -22.11 -50.16
CA LYS A 197 -20.26 -21.94 -51.10
C LYS A 197 -21.27 -23.07 -50.78
N LYS A 198 -22.57 -22.80 -50.63
CA LYS A 198 -23.59 -23.24 -51.60
C LYS A 198 -23.11 -23.14 -53.05
N GLU A 199 -22.91 -24.30 -53.66
CA GLU A 199 -23.44 -24.74 -54.96
C GLU A 199 -23.35 -26.27 -54.98
#